data_AF-A0AAV2MZ67-F1
#
_entry.id   AF-A0AAV2MZ67-F1
#
_cell.length_a   1.000
_cell.length_b   1.000
_cell.length_c   1.000
_cell.angle_alpha   90.00
_cell.angle_beta   90.00
_cell.angle_gamma   90.00
#
_symmetry.space_group_name_H-M   'P 1'
#
loop_
_entity.id
_entity.type
_entity.pdbx_description
1 polymer ?
#
loop_
_entity_poly.entity_id
_entity_poly.type
_entity_poly.pdbx_seq_one_letter_code
_entity_poly.pdbx_strand_id
1 'polypeptide(L)'
;MGNSPEEASCSRGSYEGRHPAKFGSLAESGARGHHLSRYPTGHGCFASYLHRIGKVASPVCEHCESNQEDTAEHTLQVCSAWTENRAALTSAVGDNLDLGFVVRAICECRESWFAFSRFAKEVMLQKETIEREKEAQEALTGPTRRRRRNRNADDNASSSQ
;
A
#
# COMPACT_ATOMS: atom_id res chain seq x y z
N MET A 1 -12.89 -32.85 23.37
CA MET A 1 -13.08 -31.39 23.30
C MET A 1 -11.82 -30.81 22.68
N GLY A 2 -11.96 -30.25 21.48
CA GLY A 2 -10.84 -29.75 20.68
C GLY A 2 -11.33 -29.65 19.24
N ASN A 3 -12.02 -28.55 18.93
CA ASN A 3 -12.60 -28.28 17.62
C ASN A 3 -11.48 -28.18 16.58
N SER A 4 -11.57 -28.98 15.51
CA SER A 4 -10.81 -28.75 14.28
C SER A 4 -11.22 -27.40 13.68
N PRO A 5 -10.28 -26.57 13.20
CA PRO A 5 -10.63 -25.39 12.45
C PRO A 5 -11.28 -25.84 11.13
N GLU A 6 -12.49 -25.34 10.90
CA GLU A 6 -13.24 -25.50 9.67
C GLU A 6 -12.42 -24.84 8.55
N GLU A 7 -11.76 -25.67 7.73
CA GLU A 7 -10.99 -25.26 6.56
C GLU A 7 -11.81 -24.27 5.73
N ALA A 8 -11.26 -23.08 5.50
CA ALA A 8 -11.80 -22.05 4.62
C ALA A 8 -12.16 -22.69 3.26
N SER A 9 -13.43 -23.02 3.10
CA SER A 9 -13.92 -23.87 2.01
C SER A 9 -14.17 -23.02 0.78
N CYS A 10 -13.09 -22.52 0.18
CA CYS A 10 -13.11 -22.34 -1.26
C CYS A 10 -13.20 -23.73 -1.87
N SER A 11 -14.36 -24.06 -2.42
CA SER A 11 -14.61 -25.34 -3.07
C SER A 11 -13.49 -25.55 -4.10
N ARG A 12 -12.54 -26.46 -3.82
CA ARG A 12 -11.41 -26.81 -4.68
C ARG A 12 -11.96 -27.48 -5.94
N GLY A 13 -12.58 -26.70 -6.82
CA GLY A 13 -13.06 -27.12 -8.12
C GLY A 13 -11.85 -27.40 -9.00
N SER A 14 -11.83 -28.60 -9.57
CA SER A 14 -10.71 -29.13 -10.36
C SER A 14 -10.17 -28.13 -11.39
N TYR A 15 -8.86 -27.95 -11.36
CA TYR A 15 -8.06 -27.01 -12.14
C TYR A 15 -7.93 -27.42 -13.62
N GLU A 16 -9.02 -27.71 -14.32
CA GLU A 16 -8.94 -27.94 -15.76
C GLU A 16 -9.28 -26.67 -16.55
N GLY A 17 -8.22 -25.91 -16.82
CA GLY A 17 -8.10 -25.03 -17.98
C GLY A 17 -8.98 -23.78 -17.97
N ARG A 18 -8.46 -22.66 -17.47
CA ARG A 18 -8.88 -21.35 -17.98
C ARG A 18 -7.84 -20.24 -17.84
N HIS A 19 -7.49 -19.70 -19.01
CA HIS A 19 -6.65 -18.55 -19.30
C HIS A 19 -6.96 -17.29 -18.45
N PRO A 20 -5.94 -16.48 -18.08
CA PRO A 20 -6.06 -15.32 -17.17
C PRO A 20 -6.73 -14.06 -17.75
N ALA A 21 -7.52 -14.16 -18.83
CA ALA A 21 -7.89 -12.98 -19.64
C ALA A 21 -9.33 -12.46 -19.48
N LYS A 22 -10.14 -12.91 -18.50
CA LYS A 22 -11.55 -12.48 -18.41
C LYS A 22 -12.02 -11.99 -17.03
N PHE A 23 -11.18 -11.27 -16.29
CA PHE A 23 -11.60 -10.60 -15.05
C PHE A 23 -11.35 -9.10 -15.15
N GLY A 24 -12.23 -8.40 -15.87
CA GLY A 24 -12.14 -6.95 -15.98
C GLY A 24 -13.35 -6.32 -16.62
N SER A 25 -14.41 -6.12 -15.83
CA SER A 25 -15.26 -4.93 -15.99
C SER A 25 -16.03 -4.67 -14.70
N LEU A 26 -15.48 -3.80 -13.86
CA LEU A 26 -16.28 -2.89 -13.06
C LEU A 26 -15.49 -1.58 -12.96
N ALA A 27 -15.81 -0.68 -13.89
CA ALA A 27 -15.28 0.65 -13.95
C ALA A 27 -15.99 1.53 -12.92
N GLU A 28 -15.37 1.75 -11.76
CA GLU A 28 -15.72 2.86 -10.87
C GLU A 28 -14.45 3.52 -10.30
N SER A 29 -14.11 4.68 -10.88
CA SER A 29 -13.15 5.70 -10.43
C SER A 29 -11.65 5.40 -10.56
N GLY A 30 -11.00 6.13 -11.47
CA GLY A 30 -9.61 5.97 -11.96
C GLY A 30 -8.45 6.24 -10.99
N ALA A 31 -8.61 6.04 -9.68
CA ALA A 31 -7.50 6.07 -8.70
C ALA A 31 -7.65 5.00 -7.59
N ARG A 32 -8.49 3.98 -7.79
CA ARG A 32 -8.79 2.96 -6.77
C ARG A 32 -8.56 1.52 -7.22
N GLY A 33 -8.23 1.31 -8.49
CA GLY A 33 -7.96 0.00 -9.09
C GLY A 33 -6.50 -0.45 -9.06
N HIS A 34 -5.57 0.37 -8.56
CA HIS A 34 -4.13 0.06 -8.56
C HIS A 34 -3.60 -0.49 -7.22
N HIS A 35 -4.39 -0.55 -6.15
CA HIS A 35 -3.90 -1.05 -4.85
C HIS A 35 -3.56 -2.54 -4.94
N LEU A 36 -4.41 -3.30 -5.61
CA LEU A 36 -4.23 -4.74 -5.74
C LEU A 36 -2.99 -5.16 -6.53
N SER A 37 -2.59 -4.39 -7.54
CA SER A 37 -1.36 -4.67 -8.30
C SER A 37 -0.10 -4.09 -7.64
N ARG A 38 -0.23 -2.98 -6.91
CA ARG A 38 0.90 -2.35 -6.19
C ARG A 38 1.22 -3.03 -4.87
N TYR A 39 0.22 -3.60 -4.18
CA TYR A 39 0.41 -4.22 -2.87
C TYR A 39 1.45 -5.35 -2.91
N PRO A 40 1.33 -6.39 -3.77
CA PRO A 40 2.26 -7.51 -3.77
C PRO A 40 3.67 -7.14 -4.24
N THR A 41 3.83 -5.98 -4.88
CA THR A 41 5.14 -5.49 -5.32
C THR A 41 5.76 -4.55 -4.29
N GLY A 42 5.07 -4.29 -3.17
CA GLY A 42 5.53 -3.35 -2.14
C GLY A 42 5.60 -1.90 -2.62
N HIS A 43 4.90 -1.53 -3.71
CA HIS A 43 4.92 -0.18 -4.25
C HIS A 43 3.84 0.71 -3.63
N GLY A 44 4.08 2.02 -3.62
CA GLY A 44 3.11 3.02 -3.17
C GLY A 44 3.44 3.55 -1.79
N CYS A 45 2.53 3.38 -0.83
CA CYS A 45 2.56 3.98 0.51
C CYS A 45 3.34 3.13 1.54
N PHE A 46 4.21 2.24 1.10
CA PHE A 46 5.09 1.47 1.99
C PHE A 46 6.33 2.29 2.32
N ALA A 47 6.65 2.51 3.59
CA ALA A 47 7.81 3.32 3.97
C ALA A 47 9.12 2.74 3.41
N SER A 48 9.25 1.42 3.29
CA SER A 48 10.39 0.77 2.60
C SER A 48 10.55 1.26 1.16
N TYR A 49 9.45 1.38 0.41
CA TYR A 49 9.42 1.91 -0.95
C TYR A 49 9.66 3.41 -1.00
N LEU A 50 8.98 4.18 -0.15
CA LEU A 50 9.12 5.64 -0.08
C LEU A 50 10.56 6.04 0.28
N HIS A 51 11.20 5.29 1.18
CA HIS A 51 12.59 5.52 1.56
C HIS A 51 13.53 5.24 0.39
N ARG A 52 13.32 4.13 -0.34
CA ARG A 52 14.10 3.77 -1.53
C ARG A 52 14.05 4.85 -2.62
N ILE A 53 12.94 5.56 -2.76
CA ILE A 53 12.81 6.68 -3.72
C ILE A 53 13.11 8.06 -3.12
N GLY A 54 13.60 8.12 -1.88
CA GLY A 54 14.03 9.36 -1.22
C GLY A 54 12.90 10.27 -0.76
N LYS A 55 11.68 9.76 -0.57
CA LYS A 55 10.54 10.53 -0.07
C LYS A 55 10.47 10.61 1.45
N VAL A 56 10.91 9.58 2.16
CA VAL A 56 10.93 9.53 3.63
C VAL A 56 12.31 9.19 4.15
N ALA A 57 12.61 9.64 5.36
CA ALA A 57 13.93 9.48 5.98
C ALA A 57 14.22 8.05 6.47
N SER A 58 13.18 7.25 6.73
CA SER A 58 13.30 5.92 7.33
C SER A 58 12.37 4.91 6.63
N PRO A 59 12.79 3.65 6.43
CA PRO A 59 11.95 2.59 5.89
C PRO A 59 11.04 1.93 6.95
N VAL A 60 11.12 2.35 8.21
CA VAL A 60 10.42 1.73 9.35
C VAL A 60 8.92 2.00 9.31
N CYS A 61 8.14 1.00 9.72
CA CYS A 61 6.69 1.09 9.85
C CYS A 61 6.28 2.05 10.97
N GLU A 62 5.64 3.15 10.59
CA GLU A 62 5.13 4.15 11.53
C GLU A 62 3.74 3.80 12.09
N HIS A 63 3.13 2.71 11.59
CA HIS A 63 1.81 2.26 12.02
C HIS A 63 1.86 1.32 13.24
N CYS A 64 3.03 0.75 13.54
CA CYS A 64 3.19 -0.17 14.66
C CYS A 64 4.50 0.06 15.41
N GLU A 65 4.60 -0.46 16.63
CA GLU A 65 5.75 -0.29 17.51
C GLU A 65 6.84 -1.35 17.31
N SER A 66 6.75 -2.18 16.25
CA SER A 66 7.68 -3.30 16.03
C SER A 66 9.07 -2.88 15.54
N ASN A 67 9.24 -1.61 15.17
CA ASN A 67 10.46 -1.06 14.58
C ASN A 67 10.99 -1.87 13.37
N GLN A 68 10.10 -2.58 12.67
CA GLN A 68 10.41 -3.33 11.45
C GLN A 68 10.22 -2.46 10.21
N GLU A 69 10.87 -2.83 9.12
CA GLU A 69 10.63 -2.19 7.83
C GLU A 69 9.19 -2.37 7.37
N ASP A 70 8.62 -1.30 6.82
CA ASP A 70 7.26 -1.29 6.30
C ASP A 70 7.20 -1.92 4.91
N THR A 71 7.26 -3.25 4.85
CA THR A 71 7.09 -4.03 3.62
C THR A 71 5.65 -4.50 3.44
N ALA A 72 5.32 -5.01 2.25
CA ALA A 72 4.04 -5.64 1.98
C ALA A 72 3.83 -6.85 2.90
N GLU A 73 4.87 -7.68 3.06
CA GLU A 73 4.88 -8.85 3.92
C GLU A 73 4.69 -8.47 5.39
N HIS A 74 5.40 -7.45 5.89
CA HIS A 74 5.23 -6.96 7.25
C HIS A 74 3.77 -6.53 7.51
N THR A 75 3.23 -5.73 6.60
CA THR A 75 1.85 -5.24 6.65
C THR A 75 0.85 -6.39 6.62
N LEU A 76 1.07 -7.37 5.74
CA LEU A 76 0.21 -8.52 5.48
C LEU A 76 0.22 -9.57 6.59
N GLN A 77 1.34 -9.74 7.30
CA GLN A 77 1.52 -10.87 8.22
C GLN A 77 1.51 -10.46 9.70
N VAL A 78 2.17 -9.37 10.07
CA VAL A 78 2.53 -9.15 11.49
C VAL A 78 2.23 -7.76 12.04
N CYS A 79 2.02 -6.76 11.18
CA CYS A 79 1.83 -5.38 11.63
C CYS A 79 0.58 -5.21 12.51
N SER A 80 0.74 -4.89 13.80
CA SER A 80 -0.39 -4.83 14.75
C SER A 80 -1.52 -3.88 14.35
N ALA A 81 -1.21 -2.81 13.60
CA ALA A 81 -2.18 -1.84 13.09
C ALA A 81 -3.28 -2.44 12.21
N TRP A 82 -2.98 -3.51 11.48
CA TRP A 82 -3.87 -4.08 10.46
C TRP A 82 -4.51 -5.39 10.89
N THR A 83 -4.58 -5.64 12.20
CA THR A 83 -5.07 -6.91 12.76
C THR A 83 -6.52 -7.20 12.35
N GLU A 84 -7.40 -6.21 12.36
CA GLU A 84 -8.80 -6.38 11.95
C GLU A 84 -8.92 -6.68 10.46
N ASN A 85 -8.20 -5.94 9.59
CA ASN A 85 -8.19 -6.22 8.16
C ASN A 85 -7.62 -7.62 7.88
N ARG A 86 -6.57 -8.04 8.60
CA ARG A 86 -6.00 -9.38 8.48
C ARG A 86 -6.97 -10.47 8.92
N ALA A 87 -7.75 -10.26 9.98
CA ALA A 87 -8.72 -11.25 10.44
C ALA A 87 -9.74 -11.58 9.35
N ALA A 88 -10.25 -10.57 8.65
CA ALA A 88 -11.16 -10.75 7.51
C ALA A 88 -10.50 -11.52 6.34
N LEU A 89 -9.23 -11.24 6.05
CA LEU A 89 -8.47 -11.96 5.03
C LEU A 89 -8.21 -13.42 5.43
N THR A 90 -7.84 -13.65 6.68
CA THR A 90 -7.56 -14.98 7.26
C THR A 90 -8.77 -15.88 7.16
N SER A 91 -9.98 -15.35 7.42
CA SER A 91 -11.23 -16.11 7.26
C SER A 91 -11.48 -16.61 5.83
N ALA A 92 -10.88 -15.99 4.81
CA ALA A 92 -11.09 -16.34 3.40
C ALA A 92 -9.92 -17.10 2.77
N VAL A 93 -8.71 -16.99 3.34
CA VAL A 93 -7.48 -17.57 2.78
C VAL A 93 -6.86 -18.64 3.69
N GLY A 94 -7.21 -18.65 4.97
CA GLY A 94 -6.58 -19.44 6.02
C GLY A 94 -5.44 -18.69 6.72
N ASP A 95 -4.79 -19.37 7.68
CA ASP A 95 -3.80 -18.76 8.58
C ASP A 95 -2.45 -18.46 7.91
N ASN A 96 -2.15 -19.07 6.77
CA ASN A 96 -0.92 -18.81 6.04
C ASN A 96 -1.06 -17.52 5.22
N LEU A 97 -0.54 -16.42 5.77
CA LEU A 97 -0.53 -15.11 5.10
C LEU A 97 0.81 -14.79 4.42
N ASP A 98 1.64 -15.80 4.12
CA ASP A 98 2.79 -15.61 3.24
C ASP A 98 2.34 -14.99 1.91
N LEU A 99 3.06 -13.99 1.41
CA LEU A 99 2.63 -13.23 0.24
C LEU A 99 2.51 -14.13 -1.00
N GLY A 100 3.42 -15.11 -1.16
CA GLY A 100 3.36 -16.08 -2.25
C GLY A 100 2.16 -17.02 -2.12
N PHE A 101 1.85 -17.46 -0.90
CA PHE A 101 0.66 -18.26 -0.64
C PHE A 101 -0.63 -17.49 -0.93
N VAL A 102 -0.75 -16.25 -0.43
CA VAL A 102 -1.93 -15.40 -0.67
C VAL A 102 -2.09 -15.13 -2.17
N VAL A 103 -1.02 -14.79 -2.88
CA VAL A 103 -1.07 -14.57 -4.34
C VAL A 103 -1.55 -15.82 -5.09
N ARG A 104 -1.15 -17.02 -4.65
CA ARG A 104 -1.69 -18.27 -5.21
C ARG A 104 -3.19 -18.42 -4.92
N ALA A 105 -3.60 -18.25 -3.66
CA ALA A 105 -4.98 -18.40 -3.23
C ALA A 105 -5.93 -17.45 -3.99
N ILE A 106 -5.54 -16.20 -4.20
CA ILE A 106 -6.36 -15.22 -4.94
C ILE A 106 -6.44 -15.52 -6.45
N CYS A 107 -5.49 -16.26 -7.01
CA CYS A 107 -5.55 -16.71 -8.40
C CYS A 107 -6.49 -17.91 -8.59
N GLU A 108 -6.69 -18.71 -7.54
CA GLU A 108 -7.48 -19.95 -7.57
C GLU A 108 -8.90 -19.75 -7.06
N CYS A 109 -9.13 -18.74 -6.22
CA CYS A 109 -10.39 -18.55 -5.51
C CYS A 109 -10.91 -17.11 -5.61
N ARG A 110 -12.18 -16.96 -6.03
CA ARG A 110 -12.82 -15.65 -6.19
C ARG A 110 -13.06 -14.96 -4.85
N GLU A 111 -13.43 -15.73 -3.84
CA GLU A 111 -13.68 -15.26 -2.47
C GLU A 111 -12.38 -14.73 -1.86
N SER A 112 -11.28 -15.49 -1.99
CA SER A 112 -9.94 -15.06 -1.59
C SER A 112 -9.51 -13.80 -2.34
N TRP A 113 -9.72 -13.73 -3.67
CA TRP A 113 -9.46 -12.53 -4.46
C TRP A 113 -10.22 -11.32 -3.94
N PHE A 114 -11.51 -11.46 -3.66
CA PHE A 114 -12.32 -10.36 -3.13
C PHE A 114 -11.85 -9.92 -1.75
N ALA A 115 -11.56 -10.86 -0.86
CA ALA A 115 -11.04 -10.59 0.48
C ALA A 115 -9.71 -9.82 0.42
N PHE A 116 -8.76 -10.29 -0.38
CA PHE A 116 -7.47 -9.62 -0.55
C PHE A 116 -7.61 -8.26 -1.25
N SER A 117 -8.49 -8.14 -2.25
CA SER A 117 -8.77 -6.86 -2.92
C SER A 117 -9.27 -5.80 -1.94
N ARG A 118 -10.16 -6.19 -1.02
CA ARG A 118 -10.65 -5.28 0.03
C ARG A 118 -9.54 -4.94 1.02
N PHE A 119 -8.82 -5.94 1.51
CA PHE A 119 -7.68 -5.77 2.41
C PHE A 119 -6.65 -4.79 1.82
N ALA A 120 -6.15 -5.04 0.62
CA ALA A 120 -5.16 -4.20 -0.04
C ALA A 120 -5.69 -2.78 -0.27
N LYS A 121 -6.97 -2.64 -0.65
CA LYS A 121 -7.59 -1.33 -0.85
C LYS A 121 -7.65 -0.52 0.44
N GLU A 122 -8.18 -1.10 1.51
CA GLU A 122 -8.40 -0.44 2.80
C GLU A 122 -7.08 -0.04 3.45
N VAL A 123 -6.15 -0.98 3.55
CA VAL A 123 -4.83 -0.74 4.15
C VAL A 123 -4.09 0.34 3.37
N MET A 124 -3.96 0.21 2.05
CA MET A 124 -3.22 1.21 1.27
C MET A 124 -3.87 2.58 1.29
N LEU A 125 -5.21 2.65 1.28
CA LEU A 125 -5.92 3.94 1.34
C LEU A 125 -5.68 4.65 2.67
N GLN A 126 -5.72 3.92 3.79
CA GLN A 126 -5.43 4.49 5.10
C GLN A 126 -3.99 4.98 5.19
N LYS A 127 -3.01 4.18 4.72
CA LYS A 127 -1.60 4.60 4.68
C LYS A 127 -1.39 5.84 3.81
N GLU A 128 -1.97 5.90 2.62
CA GLU A 128 -1.89 7.09 1.74
C GLU A 128 -2.55 8.32 2.36
N THR A 129 -3.64 8.15 3.13
CA THR A 129 -4.31 9.26 3.80
C THR A 129 -3.42 9.84 4.88
N ILE A 130 -2.81 8.98 5.70
CA ILE A 130 -1.86 9.37 6.74
C ILE A 130 -0.63 10.06 6.13
N GLU A 131 -0.09 9.56 5.02
CA GLU A 131 1.02 10.19 4.28
C GLU A 131 0.63 11.60 3.80
N ARG A 132 -0.54 11.76 3.16
CA ARG A 132 -1.02 13.06 2.65
C ARG A 132 -1.26 14.07 3.77
N GLU A 133 -1.80 13.63 4.90
CA GLU A 133 -2.01 14.50 6.07
C GLU A 133 -0.67 14.99 6.64
N LYS A 134 0.34 14.11 6.70
CA LYS A 134 1.70 14.50 7.09
C LYS A 134 2.32 15.48 6.12
N GLU A 135 2.26 15.22 4.81
CA GLU A 135 2.76 16.14 3.79
C GLU A 135 2.07 17.52 3.87
N ALA A 136 0.75 17.55 4.11
CA ALA A 136 0.00 18.78 4.27
C ALA A 136 0.42 19.56 5.53
N GLN A 137 0.61 18.87 6.66
CA GLN A 137 1.08 19.47 7.91
C GLN A 137 2.52 20.00 7.79
N GLU A 138 3.40 19.26 7.12
CA GLU A 138 4.77 19.69 6.82
C GLU A 138 4.79 20.91 5.89
N ALA A 139 3.90 20.99 4.90
CA ALA A 139 3.78 22.15 4.03
C ALA A 139 3.29 23.41 4.77
N LEU A 140 2.45 23.25 5.79
CA LEU A 140 1.97 24.33 6.66
C LEU A 140 3.04 24.82 7.64
N THR A 141 3.84 23.90 8.18
CA THR A 141 4.80 24.18 9.27
C THR A 141 6.24 24.40 8.78
N GLY A 142 6.55 24.00 7.56
CA GLY A 142 7.86 24.13 6.95
C GLY A 142 8.19 25.59 6.57
N PRO A 143 9.49 25.97 6.55
CA PRO A 143 9.88 27.26 6.01
C PRO A 143 9.39 27.35 4.56
N THR A 144 8.65 28.40 4.21
CA THR A 144 8.32 28.69 2.80
C THR A 144 9.62 28.64 2.01
N ARG A 145 9.79 27.63 1.15
CA ARG A 145 10.89 27.61 0.19
C ARG A 145 10.67 28.80 -0.74
N ARG A 146 11.19 29.97 -0.34
CA ARG A 146 11.29 31.15 -1.18
C ARG A 146 12.03 30.69 -2.42
N ARG A 147 11.28 30.53 -3.52
CA ARG A 147 11.84 30.46 -4.87
C ARG A 147 12.79 31.64 -5.00
N ARG A 148 14.09 31.40 -4.86
CA ARG A 148 15.15 32.35 -5.22
C ARG A 148 15.04 32.55 -6.74
N ARG A 149 14.15 33.45 -7.17
CA ARG A 149 14.37 34.17 -8.42
C ARG A 149 15.36 35.27 -8.08
N ASN A 150 16.59 35.00 -8.49
CA ASN A 150 17.72 35.91 -8.43
C ASN A 150 17.29 37.28 -8.98
N ARG A 151 17.20 38.29 -8.10
CA ARG A 151 17.25 39.70 -8.51
C ARG A 151 18.72 40.08 -8.47
N ASN A 152 19.43 39.86 -9.56
CA ASN A 152 20.57 40.75 -9.88
C ASN A 152 19.88 42.06 -10.29
N ALA A 153 19.98 43.19 -9.57
CA ALA A 153 21.19 43.91 -9.19
C ALA A 153 22.08 44.17 -10.41
N ASP A 154 21.56 44.99 -11.33
CA ASP A 154 22.36 45.81 -12.25
C ASP A 154 21.96 47.28 -12.03
N ASP A 155 22.32 47.80 -10.86
CA ASP A 155 22.62 49.22 -10.70
C ASP A 155 24.07 49.39 -11.13
N ASN A 156 24.32 50.07 -12.26
CA ASN A 156 25.32 51.12 -12.43
C ASN A 156 25.70 51.33 -13.91
N ALA A 157 25.14 52.38 -14.50
CA ALA A 157 25.84 53.18 -15.51
C ALA A 157 25.49 54.65 -15.26
N SER A 158 26.10 55.21 -14.20
CA SER A 158 26.31 56.65 -14.11
C SER A 158 27.23 57.15 -15.23
N SER A 159 27.06 58.43 -15.53
CA SER A 159 27.95 59.37 -16.24
C SER A 159 27.59 59.62 -17.71
N SER A 160 26.92 60.74 -17.99
CA SER A 160 27.56 62.05 -18.23
C SER A 160 27.97 62.20 -19.70
N GLN A 161 27.11 62.83 -20.49
CA GLN A 161 27.36 64.06 -21.26
C GLN A 161 26.09 64.47 -22.01
#